data_AF-A0A832TW43-F1
#
_entry.id   AF-A0A832TW43-F1
#
_cell.length_a   1.000
_cell.length_b   1.000
_cell.length_c   1.000
_cell.angle_alpha   90.00
_cell.angle_beta   90.00
_cell.angle_gamma   90.00
#
_symmetry.space_group_name_H-M   'P 1'
#
loop_
_entity.id
_entity.type
_entity.pdbx_description
1 polymer ?
#
loop_
_entity_poly.entity_id
_entity_poly.type
_entity_poly.pdbx_seq_one_letter_code
_entity_poly.pdbx_strand_id
1 'polypeptide(L)' 'MYRDREMHKTVCAECKQECEVPFKPDGSRPVYCRTCFSKRRPERY' A
#
# COMPACT_ATOMS: atom_id res chain seq x y z
N MET A 1 6.56 21.73 -11.53
CA MET A 1 7.55 20.84 -10.90
C MET A 1 6.85 19.55 -10.49
N TYR A 2 7.16 18.44 -11.17
CA TYR A 2 6.56 17.14 -10.88
C TYR A 2 7.20 16.64 -9.58
N ARG A 3 6.40 16.55 -8.50
CA ARG A 3 6.85 15.94 -7.25
C ARG A 3 7.17 14.48 -7.56
N ASP A 4 8.45 14.12 -7.51
CA ASP A 4 8.94 12.75 -7.59
C ASP A 4 8.16 11.93 -6.56
N ARG A 5 7.27 11.07 -7.04
CA ARG A 5 6.53 10.15 -6.18
C ARG A 5 7.48 9.01 -5.93
N GLU A 6 8.24 9.08 -4.84
CA GLU A 6 9.10 7.98 -4.40
C GLU A 6 8.20 6.75 -4.19
N MET A 7 8.25 5.83 -5.16
CA MET A 7 7.56 4.56 -5.11
C MET A 7 8.43 3.60 -4.29
N HIS A 8 7.99 3.31 -3.07
CA HIS A 8 8.65 2.36 -2.19
C HIS A 8 8.18 0.94 -2.49
N LYS A 9 9.14 0.06 -2.82
CA LYS A 9 8.89 -1.39 -2.90
C LYS A 9 8.69 -1.94 -1.50
N THR A 10 7.56 -2.60 -1.29
CA THR A 10 7.19 -3.19 0.00
C THR A 10 6.33 -4.43 -0.21
N VAL A 11 6.29 -5.28 0.80
CA VAL A 11 5.48 -6.49 0.80
C VAL A 11 4.13 -6.21 1.45
N CYS A 12 3.05 -6.64 0.80
CA CYS A 12 1.69 -6.54 1.35
C CYS A 12 1.56 -7.44 2.58
N ALA A 13 1.11 -6.91 3.71
CA ALA A 13 0.95 -7.67 4.95
C ALA A 13 -0.16 -8.75 4.88
N GLU A 14 -1.07 -8.65 3.90
CA GLU A 14 -2.19 -9.58 3.75
C GLU A 14 -1.92 -10.66 2.69
N CYS A 15 -1.54 -10.27 1.47
CA CYS A 15 -1.27 -11.23 0.39
C CYS A 15 0.21 -11.61 0.23
N LYS A 16 1.12 -10.98 0.98
CA LYS A 16 2.58 -11.20 0.92
C LYS A 16 3.19 -11.00 -0.47
N GLN A 17 2.53 -10.22 -1.33
CA GLN A 17 3.04 -9.86 -2.65
C GLN A 17 3.86 -8.58 -2.59
N GLU A 18 4.86 -8.49 -3.47
CA GLU A 18 5.66 -7.28 -3.68
C GLU A 18 4.83 -6.23 -4.43
N CYS A 19 4.80 -5.01 -3.90
CA CYS A 19 4.04 -3.91 -4.46
C CYS A 19 4.83 -2.60 -4.33
N GLU A 20 4.57 -1.69 -5.26
CA GLU A 20 5.14 -0.34 -5.23
C GLU A 20 4.10 0.63 -4.69
N VAL A 21 4.41 1.28 -3.57
CA VAL A 21 3.49 2.19 -2.90
C VAL A 21 4.12 3.57 -2.74
N PRO A 22 3.34 4.66 -2.86
CA PRO A 22 3.86 6.02 -2.75
C PRO A 22 4.02 6.48 -1.28
N PHE A 23 4.06 5.56 -0.32
CA PHE A 23 4.18 5.85 1.11
C PHE A 23 5.31 5.04 1.74
N LYS A 24 6.05 5.62 2.68
CA LYS A 24 7.10 4.89 3.39
C LYS A 24 6.49 3.78 4.28
N PRO A 25 6.92 2.52 4.12
CA PRO A 25 6.57 1.46 5.07
C PRO A 25 7.31 1.70 6.39
N ASP A 26 6.61 2.23 7.39
CA ASP A 26 7.20 2.57 8.70
C ASP A 26 7.35 1.35 9.65
N GLY A 27 6.99 0.14 9.21
CA GLY A 27 6.95 -1.09 10.03
C GLY A 27 5.87 -1.09 11.12
N SER A 28 5.46 0.10 11.59
CA SER A 28 4.39 0.30 12.56
C SER A 28 2.99 0.13 11.97
N ARG A 29 2.84 0.33 10.65
CA ARG A 29 1.57 0.15 9.94
C ARG A 29 1.70 -0.91 8.84
N PRO A 30 0.79 -1.90 8.79
CA PRO A 30 0.79 -2.90 7.74
C PRO A 30 0.53 -2.24 6.39
N VAL A 31 1.39 -2.53 5.41
CA VAL A 31 1.20 -2.08 4.04
C VAL A 31 0.22 -3.00 3.34
N TYR A 32 -0.75 -2.41 2.65
CA TYR A 32 -1.68 -3.14 1.80
C TYR A 32 -1.50 -2.73 0.34
N CYS A 33 -1.52 -3.71 -0.55
CA CYS A 33 -1.62 -3.46 -1.98
C CYS A 33 -2.99 -2.85 -2.31
N ARG A 34 -3.12 -2.23 -3.49
CA ARG A 34 -4.38 -1.62 -3.94
C ARG A 34 -5.56 -2.59 -3.84
N THR A 35 -5.34 -3.86 -4.15
CA THR A 35 -6.34 -4.93 -4.11
C THR A 35 -6.81 -5.24 -2.69
N CYS A 36 -5.88 -5.45 -1.76
CA CYS A 36 -6.16 -5.69 -0.33
C CYS A 36 -6.82 -4.48 0.32
N PHE A 37 -6.32 -3.27 0.00
CA PHE A 37 -6.91 -2.02 0.48
C PHE A 37 -8.35 -1.84 -0.01
N SER A 38 -8.63 -2.15 -1.29
CA SER A 38 -9.99 -2.12 -1.83
C SER A 38 -10.91 -3.13 -1.15
N LYS A 39 -10.45 -4.36 -0.89
CA LYS A 39 -11.23 -5.39 -0.17
C LYS A 39 -11.55 -4.99 1.27
N ARG A 40 -10.65 -4.26 1.93
CA ARG A 40 -10.79 -3.82 3.32
C ARG A 40 -11.64 -2.57 3.50
N ARG A 41 -11.87 -1.77 2.46
CA ARG A 41 -12.81 -0.66 2.56
C ARG A 41 -14.22 -1.29 2.66
N PRO A 42 -14.92 -1.20 3.80
CA PRO A 42 -16.33 -1.54 3.81
C PRO A 42 -16.97 -0.61 2.79
N GLU A 43 -17.65 -1.22 1.81
CA GLU A 43 -18.48 -0.48 0.89
C GLU A 43 -19.38 0.40 1.76
N ARG A 44 -19.13 1.71 1.71
CA ARG A 44 -19.98 2.70 2.36
C ARG A 44 -21.26 2.68 1.54
N TYR A 45 -22.17 1.79 1.94
CA TYR A 45 -23.55 1.77 1.49
C TYR A 45 -24.21 3.10 1.82
#